data_AF-A0A232LSY6-F1
#
_entry.id   AF-A0A232LSY6-F1
#
_cell.length_a   1.000
_cell.length_b   1.000
_cell.length_c   1.000
_cell.angle_alpha   90.00
_cell.angle_beta   90.00
_cell.angle_gamma   90.00
#
_symmetry.space_group_name_H-M   'P 1'
#
loop_
_entity.id
_entity.type
_entity.pdbx_description
1 polymer ?
#
loop_
_entity_poly.entity_id
_entity_poly.type
_entity_poly.pdbx_seq_one_letter_code
_entity_poly.pdbx_strand_id
1 'polypeptide(L)'
;MSKEINHDDTEPLNLDLGQAGSLWSRGEDLWHVVGWAFNCSVLYPKRWERWQLWLQFMCEALEDDWAERQRQLGDLEDGPQPATPSRRRDMIRKESLIFKYLTTATAGYGRNRRILRAIFADGSPGSLNEFREVFKNEKKELKEDDNKLKKREVDVDIDQDQYGDYLAKDEEDTSDETDESRRRKRPKRGSKNLNMSPNTEVGEARNLVDSIYANGGVTSFGGLQSLELRKRLLYLLSSVSTELSKAFIPLDDLYHLFVENIRHLPLPVFQAFVAPSALPAFSPNAQTTLCEFLLFRMLESAAPDTDEEYLNQEKLEKCFLPYAANTSSVVDNAKVSILLEALLCLLAECDMLRISPALQKAVKDGIMARLQKAQDETRRSMNSRLVEDIEWCWLIESGERLMFLVEDVLPAKEEARVVGKKISLS
;
A
#
# COMPACT_ATOMS: atom_id res chain seq x y z
N MET A 1 55.97 2.83 14.93
CA MET A 1 55.29 3.11 16.21
C MET A 1 53.85 3.43 15.86
N SER A 2 53.06 2.37 15.76
CA SER A 2 51.66 2.41 15.37
C SER A 2 50.84 2.73 16.61
N LYS A 3 50.01 3.78 16.56
CA LYS A 3 48.97 3.96 17.58
C LYS A 3 47.81 3.04 17.18
N GLU A 4 47.66 1.97 17.94
CA GLU A 4 46.43 1.18 17.98
C GLU A 4 45.28 2.11 18.35
N ILE A 5 44.27 2.17 17.49
CA ILE A 5 42.99 2.78 17.80
C ILE A 5 42.27 1.76 18.69
N ASN A 6 42.04 2.12 19.95
CA ASN A 6 41.34 1.29 20.92
C ASN A 6 40.00 0.80 20.34
N HIS A 7 39.81 -0.51 20.39
CA HIS A 7 38.64 -1.23 19.91
C HIS A 7 37.54 -1.26 20.97
N ASP A 8 37.26 -0.13 21.63
CA ASP A 8 36.42 -0.08 22.85
C ASP A 8 35.15 0.79 22.71
N ASP A 9 34.99 1.53 21.60
CA ASP A 9 33.82 2.41 21.39
C ASP A 9 32.60 1.71 20.76
N THR A 10 32.58 0.37 20.73
CA THR A 10 31.45 -0.41 20.20
C THR A 10 30.92 -1.45 21.19
N GLU A 11 30.90 -1.14 22.49
CA GLU A 11 30.08 -1.92 23.40
C GLU A 11 28.59 -1.73 23.03
N PRO A 12 27.86 -2.82 22.71
CA PRO A 12 26.45 -2.71 22.40
C PRO A 12 25.71 -2.21 23.65
N LEU A 13 25.02 -1.08 23.51
CA LEU A 13 24.20 -0.51 24.58
C LEU A 13 23.21 -1.58 25.08
N ASN A 14 23.52 -2.18 26.23
CA ASN A 14 22.74 -3.23 26.87
C ASN A 14 21.52 -2.60 27.59
N LEU A 15 20.70 -1.90 26.81
CA LEU A 15 19.46 -1.30 27.26
C LEU A 15 18.34 -2.31 27.03
N ASP A 16 17.40 -2.43 27.98
CA ASP A 16 16.21 -3.27 27.82
C ASP A 16 15.44 -2.89 26.53
N LEU A 17 15.41 -1.60 26.19
CA LEU A 17 14.90 -1.06 24.91
C LEU A 17 15.62 -1.62 23.67
N GLY A 18 16.92 -1.88 23.75
CA GLY A 18 17.73 -2.46 22.67
C GLY A 18 17.61 -3.99 22.58
N GLN A 19 17.04 -4.64 23.60
CA GLN A 19 16.89 -6.09 23.68
C GLN A 19 15.41 -6.51 23.64
N ALA A 20 14.80 -6.78 24.80
CA ALA A 20 13.43 -7.28 24.92
C ALA A 20 12.36 -6.22 24.56
N GLY A 21 12.76 -4.95 24.59
CA GLY A 21 11.97 -3.82 24.13
C GLY A 21 12.04 -3.56 22.63
N SER A 22 13.01 -4.16 21.93
CA SER A 22 13.26 -3.86 20.52
C SER A 22 12.15 -4.36 19.61
N LEU A 23 12.00 -3.69 18.48
CA LEU A 23 10.99 -4.05 17.49
C LEU A 23 11.23 -5.45 16.91
N TRP A 24 12.49 -5.81 16.69
CA TRP A 24 12.91 -7.08 16.10
C TRP A 24 12.81 -8.27 17.06
N SER A 25 12.74 -8.04 18.37
CA SER A 25 12.46 -9.09 19.34
C SER A 25 10.97 -9.31 19.58
N ARG A 26 10.15 -8.29 19.33
CA ARG A 26 8.69 -8.33 19.57
C ARG A 26 7.86 -8.66 18.33
N GLY A 27 8.29 -8.19 17.15
CA GLY A 27 7.69 -8.56 15.89
C GLY A 27 8.16 -9.94 15.43
N GLU A 28 7.28 -10.71 14.76
CA GLU A 28 7.66 -12.01 14.20
C GLU A 28 8.71 -11.87 13.08
N ASP A 29 8.46 -10.92 12.18
CA ASP A 29 9.35 -10.52 11.09
C ASP A 29 8.99 -9.10 10.61
N LEU A 30 9.73 -8.56 9.63
CA LEU A 30 9.43 -7.24 9.05
C LEU A 30 7.97 -7.13 8.59
N TRP A 31 7.46 -8.15 7.89
CA TRP A 31 6.15 -8.09 7.27
C TRP A 31 5.02 -8.16 8.29
N HIS A 32 5.23 -8.81 9.43
CA HIS A 32 4.34 -8.71 10.58
C HIS A 32 4.21 -7.26 11.06
N VAL A 33 5.34 -6.57 11.23
CA VAL A 33 5.35 -5.16 11.67
C VAL A 33 4.72 -4.25 10.62
N VAL A 34 5.03 -4.44 9.33
CA VAL A 34 4.44 -3.69 8.22
C VAL A 34 2.91 -3.86 8.19
N GLY A 35 2.42 -5.10 8.32
CA GLY A 35 0.99 -5.38 8.35
C GLY A 35 0.30 -4.74 9.56
N TRP A 36 0.94 -4.76 10.74
CA TRP A 36 0.42 -4.08 11.92
C TRP A 36 0.39 -2.56 11.74
N ALA A 37 1.46 -1.95 11.21
CA ALA A 37 1.53 -0.53 10.92
C ALA A 37 0.40 -0.08 9.97
N PHE A 38 0.15 -0.84 8.91
CA PHE A 38 -0.96 -0.54 7.99
C PHE A 38 -2.34 -0.77 8.62
N ASN A 39 -2.53 -1.78 9.47
CA ASN A 39 -3.73 -1.91 10.29
C ASN A 39 -3.95 -0.69 11.19
N CYS A 40 -2.89 -0.15 11.80
CA CYS A 40 -2.95 1.10 12.56
C CYS A 40 -3.36 2.30 11.70
N SER A 41 -2.92 2.37 10.45
CA SER A 41 -3.31 3.47 9.53
C SER A 41 -4.82 3.57 9.33
N VAL A 42 -5.54 2.45 9.40
CA VAL A 42 -6.99 2.39 9.22
C VAL A 42 -7.73 2.56 10.56
N LEU A 43 -7.30 1.84 11.60
CA LEU A 43 -8.07 1.70 12.83
C LEU A 43 -7.60 2.56 14.00
N TYR A 44 -6.31 2.92 14.03
CA TYR A 44 -5.67 3.53 15.19
C TYR A 44 -4.85 4.77 14.80
N PRO A 45 -5.48 5.90 14.42
CA PRO A 45 -4.80 7.10 13.93
C PRO A 45 -3.69 7.63 14.86
N LYS A 46 -3.93 7.66 16.17
CA LYS A 46 -2.93 8.09 17.17
C LYS A 46 -1.66 7.22 17.18
N ARG A 47 -1.80 5.93 16.85
CA ARG A 47 -0.66 5.01 16.72
C ARG A 47 -0.02 5.11 15.34
N TRP A 48 -0.85 5.33 14.33
CA TRP A 48 -0.38 5.56 12.96
C TRP A 48 0.63 6.69 12.88
N GLU A 49 0.46 7.80 13.61
CA GLU A 49 1.45 8.90 13.65
C GLU A 49 2.89 8.43 13.94
N ARG A 50 3.05 7.40 14.78
CA ARG A 50 4.37 6.83 15.12
C ARG A 50 4.81 5.77 14.13
N TRP A 51 3.88 4.88 13.74
CA TRP A 51 4.16 3.82 12.78
C TRP A 51 4.47 4.35 11.39
N GLN A 52 3.86 5.46 11.00
CA GLN A 52 4.12 6.15 9.75
C GLN A 52 5.58 6.60 9.68
N LEU A 53 6.09 7.26 10.73
CA LEU A 53 7.48 7.71 10.78
C LEU A 53 8.45 6.53 10.68
N TRP A 54 8.18 5.46 11.42
CA TRP A 54 8.98 4.24 11.35
C TRP A 54 8.92 3.60 9.95
N LEU A 55 7.73 3.46 9.37
CA LEU A 55 7.56 2.79 8.08
C LEU A 55 8.14 3.61 6.93
N GLN A 56 8.03 4.94 7.00
CA GLN A 56 8.69 5.85 6.08
C GLN A 56 10.20 5.69 6.14
N PHE A 57 10.79 5.74 7.34
CA PHE A 57 12.23 5.49 7.54
C PHE A 57 12.64 4.13 6.99
N MET A 58 11.85 3.08 7.23
CA MET A 58 12.15 1.75 6.71
C MET A 58 12.09 1.71 5.18
N CYS A 59 11.13 2.37 4.54
CA CYS A 59 11.09 2.45 3.07
C CYS A 59 12.34 3.16 2.55
N GLU A 60 12.72 4.31 3.12
CA GLU A 60 13.92 5.07 2.73
C GLU A 60 15.20 4.22 2.91
N ALA A 61 15.38 3.58 4.06
CA ALA A 61 16.55 2.75 4.33
C ALA A 61 16.66 1.52 3.40
N LEU A 62 15.52 0.90 3.06
CA LEU A 62 15.49 -0.25 2.16
C LEU A 62 15.73 0.15 0.69
N GLU A 63 15.16 1.28 0.26
CA GLU A 63 15.36 1.85 -1.07
C GLU A 63 16.81 2.30 -1.25
N ASP A 64 17.39 2.98 -0.25
CA ASP A 64 18.77 3.47 -0.29
C ASP A 64 19.78 2.32 -0.29
N ASP A 65 19.61 1.29 0.55
CA ASP A 65 20.48 0.10 0.51
C ASP A 65 20.36 -0.61 -0.83
N TRP A 66 19.14 -0.76 -1.39
CA TRP A 66 18.96 -1.36 -2.70
C TRP A 66 19.64 -0.55 -3.81
N ALA A 67 19.45 0.77 -3.82
CA ALA A 67 20.10 1.68 -4.77
C ALA A 67 21.63 1.63 -4.65
N GLU A 68 22.16 1.54 -3.44
CA GLU A 68 23.60 1.36 -3.20
C GLU A 68 24.11 0.03 -3.77
N ARG A 69 23.36 -1.08 -3.64
CA ARG A 69 23.74 -2.34 -4.29
C ARG A 69 23.76 -2.21 -5.81
N GLN A 70 22.84 -1.45 -6.40
CA GLN A 70 22.85 -1.20 -7.85
C GLN A 70 24.03 -0.32 -8.27
N ARG A 71 24.37 0.72 -7.50
CA ARG A 71 25.55 1.57 -7.77
C ARG A 71 26.85 0.77 -7.74
N GLN A 72 27.06 -0.05 -6.71
CA GLN A 72 28.24 -0.91 -6.61
C GLN A 72 28.39 -1.86 -7.80
N LEU A 73 27.28 -2.30 -8.38
CA LEU A 73 27.32 -3.13 -9.58
C LEU A 73 27.64 -2.31 -10.83
N GLY A 74 27.09 -1.11 -10.96
CA GLY A 74 27.46 -0.18 -12.05
C GLY A 74 28.95 0.14 -12.06
N ASP A 75 29.51 0.48 -10.89
CA ASP A 75 30.94 0.78 -10.75
C ASP A 75 31.85 -0.41 -11.10
N LEU A 76 31.37 -1.64 -10.86
CA LEU A 76 32.07 -2.87 -11.24
C LEU A 76 31.97 -3.18 -12.74
N GLU A 77 30.90 -2.74 -13.41
CA GLU A 77 30.70 -2.91 -14.86
C GLU A 77 31.48 -1.86 -15.66
N ASP A 78 31.63 -0.64 -15.14
CA ASP A 78 32.40 0.45 -15.77
C ASP A 78 33.91 0.41 -15.45
N GLY A 79 34.33 -0.48 -14.54
CA GLY A 79 35.73 -0.63 -14.14
C GLY A 79 36.61 -1.27 -15.22
N PRO A 80 37.95 -1.05 -15.19
CA PRO A 80 38.89 -1.62 -16.16
C PRO A 80 39.10 -3.14 -16.04
N GLN A 81 38.34 -3.84 -15.18
CA GLN A 81 38.46 -5.27 -14.96
C GLN A 81 37.50 -6.07 -15.86
N PRO A 82 37.85 -7.30 -16.25
CA PRO A 82 36.98 -8.14 -17.07
C PRO A 82 35.64 -8.41 -16.37
N ALA A 83 34.58 -8.57 -17.19
CA ALA A 83 33.19 -8.72 -16.77
C ALA A 83 33.02 -9.54 -15.47
N THR A 84 32.42 -8.92 -14.47
CA THR A 84 32.15 -9.52 -13.17
C THR A 84 31.29 -10.79 -13.32
N PRO A 85 31.69 -11.94 -12.76
CA PRO A 85 30.91 -13.17 -12.88
C PRO A 85 29.48 -12.96 -12.39
N SER A 86 28.48 -13.48 -13.13
CA SER A 86 27.05 -13.36 -12.78
C SER A 86 26.75 -13.76 -11.33
N ARG A 87 27.45 -14.77 -10.81
CA ARG A 87 27.34 -15.21 -9.41
C ARG A 87 27.71 -14.13 -8.39
N ARG A 88 28.73 -13.31 -8.67
CA ARG A 88 29.15 -12.24 -7.77
C ARG A 88 28.14 -11.09 -7.78
N ARG A 89 27.55 -10.80 -8.94
CA ARG A 89 26.48 -9.81 -9.09
C ARG A 89 25.23 -10.21 -8.29
N ASP A 90 24.79 -11.45 -8.46
CA ASP A 90 23.69 -12.02 -7.67
C ASP A 90 23.97 -11.97 -6.17
N MET A 91 25.21 -12.22 -5.74
CA MET A 91 25.60 -12.19 -4.33
C MET A 91 25.45 -10.80 -3.72
N ILE A 92 25.95 -9.76 -4.39
CA ILE A 92 25.82 -8.36 -3.93
C ILE A 92 24.35 -7.97 -3.77
N ARG A 93 23.49 -8.37 -4.71
CA ARG A 93 22.04 -8.09 -4.64
C ARG A 93 21.36 -8.87 -3.51
N LYS A 94 21.77 -10.11 -3.28
CA LYS A 94 21.27 -10.96 -2.17
C LYS A 94 21.73 -10.47 -0.80
N GLU A 95 22.79 -9.67 -0.73
CA GLU A 95 23.24 -9.05 0.51
C GLU A 95 22.40 -7.83 0.93
N SER A 96 21.52 -7.34 0.05
CA SER A 96 20.59 -6.24 0.35
C SER A 96 19.69 -6.56 1.54
N LEU A 97 19.33 -5.51 2.28
CA LEU A 97 18.42 -5.59 3.42
C LEU A 97 17.04 -6.10 3.00
N ILE A 98 16.50 -5.61 1.88
CA ILE A 98 15.20 -6.07 1.38
C ILE A 98 15.23 -7.56 1.08
N PHE A 99 16.28 -8.07 0.42
CA PHE A 99 16.38 -9.50 0.12
C PHE A 99 16.48 -10.34 1.40
N LYS A 100 17.23 -9.87 2.42
CA LYS A 100 17.27 -10.51 3.73
C LYS A 100 15.87 -10.63 4.33
N TYR A 101 15.08 -9.55 4.38
CA TYR A 101 13.71 -9.59 4.90
C TYR A 101 12.76 -10.46 4.06
N LEU A 102 12.99 -10.58 2.74
CA LEU A 102 12.26 -11.53 1.90
C LEU A 102 12.60 -12.99 2.23
N THR A 103 13.85 -13.28 2.60
CA THR A 103 14.28 -14.64 2.96
C THR A 103 13.98 -15.04 4.40
N THR A 104 14.00 -14.07 5.33
CA THR A 104 13.73 -14.29 6.76
C THR A 104 12.24 -14.45 7.07
N ALA A 105 11.36 -13.94 6.21
CA ALA A 105 9.92 -14.13 6.35
C ALA A 105 9.58 -15.62 6.51
N THR A 106 8.75 -15.94 7.51
CA THR A 106 8.52 -17.32 7.99
C THR A 106 8.33 -18.30 6.83
N ALA A 107 9.22 -19.30 6.77
CA ALA A 107 9.36 -20.19 5.64
C ALA A 107 8.12 -21.07 5.44
N GLY A 108 7.37 -20.84 4.35
CA GLY A 108 6.21 -21.65 3.99
C GLY A 108 5.71 -21.38 2.57
N TYR A 109 4.94 -22.32 2.03
CA TYR A 109 4.17 -22.14 0.80
C TYR A 109 3.19 -20.97 1.02
N GLY A 110 3.33 -19.89 0.24
CA GLY A 110 2.53 -18.68 0.39
C GLY A 110 3.24 -17.48 1.04
N ARG A 111 4.55 -17.53 1.27
CA ARG A 111 5.37 -16.39 1.75
C ARG A 111 5.11 -15.10 0.96
N ASN A 112 5.21 -15.16 -0.38
CA ASN A 112 5.02 -13.99 -1.23
C ASN A 112 3.59 -13.44 -1.10
N ARG A 113 2.58 -14.31 -0.98
CA ARG A 113 1.19 -13.89 -0.71
C ARG A 113 1.04 -13.22 0.67
N ARG A 114 1.72 -13.70 1.72
CA ARG A 114 1.72 -13.06 3.06
C ARG A 114 2.34 -11.66 3.01
N ILE A 115 3.42 -11.47 2.27
CA ILE A 115 4.04 -10.15 2.05
C ILE A 115 3.00 -9.19 1.46
N LEU A 116 2.27 -9.62 0.42
CA LEU A 116 1.25 -8.78 -0.18
C LEU A 116 0.09 -8.51 0.78
N ARG A 117 -0.37 -9.51 1.55
CA ARG A 117 -1.41 -9.29 2.58
C ARG A 117 -0.95 -8.31 3.67
N ALA A 118 0.33 -8.30 4.02
CA ALA A 118 0.88 -7.32 4.96
C ALA A 118 0.83 -5.90 4.35
N ILE A 119 1.24 -5.74 3.10
CA ILE A 119 1.17 -4.44 2.40
C ILE A 119 -0.28 -3.97 2.28
N PHE A 120 -1.21 -4.87 1.93
CA PHE A 120 -2.63 -4.55 1.77
C PHE A 120 -3.47 -4.72 3.04
N ALA A 121 -2.84 -4.77 4.21
CA ALA A 121 -3.53 -4.86 5.49
C ALA A 121 -4.50 -3.67 5.65
N ASP A 122 -5.77 -3.99 5.89
CA ASP A 122 -6.92 -3.08 5.79
C ASP A 122 -7.65 -2.88 7.13
N GLY A 123 -7.14 -3.45 8.22
CA GLY A 123 -7.81 -3.46 9.51
C GLY A 123 -8.98 -4.44 9.61
N SER A 124 -9.24 -5.28 8.60
CA SER A 124 -10.25 -6.34 8.71
C SER A 124 -9.91 -7.31 9.84
N PRO A 125 -10.91 -8.03 10.39
CA PRO A 125 -10.67 -9.04 11.43
C PRO A 125 -9.65 -10.11 11.00
N GLY A 126 -9.62 -10.45 9.71
CA GLY A 126 -8.61 -11.35 9.14
C GLY A 126 -7.21 -10.76 9.21
N SER A 127 -7.04 -9.51 8.76
CA SER A 127 -5.77 -8.79 8.81
C SER A 127 -5.27 -8.59 10.25
N LEU A 128 -6.15 -8.25 11.19
CA LEU A 128 -5.80 -8.09 12.61
C LEU A 128 -5.38 -9.41 13.28
N ASN A 129 -5.94 -10.53 12.83
CA ASN A 129 -5.58 -11.83 13.37
C ASN A 129 -4.21 -12.30 12.86
N GLU A 130 -3.87 -12.00 11.61
CA GLU A 130 -2.58 -12.32 10.99
C GLU A 130 -1.47 -11.36 11.43
N PHE A 131 -1.77 -10.05 11.52
CA PHE A 131 -0.82 -9.00 11.88
C PHE A 131 -1.29 -8.30 13.17
N ARG A 132 -0.87 -8.86 14.30
CA ARG A 132 -1.31 -8.45 15.65
C ARG A 132 -0.44 -7.31 16.19
N GLU A 133 -0.86 -6.78 17.34
CA GLU A 133 -0.09 -5.78 18.09
C GLU A 133 1.35 -6.25 18.30
N VAL A 134 2.31 -5.43 17.85
CA VAL A 134 3.73 -5.68 18.09
C VAL A 134 4.08 -5.43 19.55
N PHE A 135 3.49 -4.39 20.15
CA PHE A 135 3.69 -4.07 21.56
C PHE A 135 2.49 -4.53 22.40
N LYS A 136 2.74 -5.13 23.56
CA LYS A 136 1.66 -5.55 24.46
C LYS A 136 0.87 -4.32 24.94
N ASN A 137 -0.46 -4.39 24.84
CA ASN A 137 -1.38 -3.31 25.22
C ASN A 137 -1.14 -2.01 24.45
N GLU A 138 -0.69 -2.09 23.20
CA GLU A 138 -0.41 -0.91 22.40
C GLU A 138 -1.67 -0.06 22.18
N LYS A 139 -2.84 -0.69 22.13
CA LYS A 139 -4.12 0.03 21.99
C LYS A 139 -4.52 0.82 23.24
N LYS A 140 -3.92 0.53 24.40
CA LYS A 140 -4.27 1.19 25.65
C LYS A 140 -3.68 2.59 25.64
N GLU A 141 -4.54 3.60 25.69
CA GLU A 141 -4.10 4.96 25.93
C GLU A 141 -3.51 5.03 27.33
N LEU A 142 -2.35 5.70 27.45
CA LEU A 142 -1.84 6.07 28.76
C LEU A 142 -2.93 6.93 29.40
N LYS A 143 -3.40 6.52 30.58
CA LYS A 143 -4.24 7.41 31.37
C LYS A 143 -3.40 8.66 31.58
N GLU A 144 -3.96 9.84 31.31
CA GLU A 144 -3.40 11.06 31.86
C GLU A 144 -3.32 10.80 33.36
N ASP A 145 -2.11 10.58 33.86
CA ASP A 145 -1.90 10.66 35.29
C ASP A 145 -2.43 12.05 35.64
N ASP A 146 -3.52 12.07 36.41
CA ASP A 146 -4.02 13.28 37.04
C ASP A 146 -2.79 13.96 37.59
N ASN A 147 -2.32 14.99 36.90
CA ASN A 147 -1.17 15.81 37.29
C ASN A 147 -1.58 16.69 38.48
N LYS A 148 -2.41 16.16 39.37
CA LYS A 148 -2.17 16.23 40.80
C LYS A 148 -0.83 15.53 41.07
N LEU A 149 0.26 16.19 40.65
CA LEU A 149 1.31 16.49 41.60
C LEU A 149 0.54 16.90 42.86
N LYS A 150 0.42 15.97 43.81
CA LYS A 150 -0.10 16.30 45.13
C LYS A 150 0.80 17.45 45.55
N LYS A 151 0.28 18.66 45.48
CA LYS A 151 0.88 19.82 46.09
C LYS A 151 0.89 19.45 47.56
N ARG A 152 1.95 18.76 47.98
CA ARG A 152 2.23 18.52 49.39
C ARG A 152 2.67 19.89 49.87
N GLU A 153 1.68 20.73 50.16
CA GLU A 153 1.85 21.83 51.11
C GLU A 153 2.09 21.14 52.45
N VAL A 154 3.32 20.67 52.65
CA VAL A 154 3.86 20.54 54.00
C VAL A 154 4.33 21.94 54.31
N ASP A 155 3.64 22.60 55.23
CA ASP A 155 4.04 23.91 55.73
C ASP A 155 5.47 23.79 56.25
N VAL A 156 6.38 24.54 55.64
CA VAL A 156 7.78 24.59 56.05
C VAL A 156 7.85 25.61 57.18
N ASP A 157 7.86 25.14 58.43
CA ASP A 157 7.98 26.01 59.61
C ASP A 157 9.46 26.09 60.04
N ILE A 158 10.13 27.14 59.57
CA ILE A 158 11.55 27.40 59.77
C ILE A 158 11.85 27.71 61.26
N ASP A 159 10.87 28.21 62.00
CA ASP A 159 11.06 28.58 63.41
C ASP A 159 11.00 27.36 64.35
N GLN A 160 10.50 26.21 63.87
CA GLN A 160 10.44 24.95 64.63
C GLN A 160 11.39 23.85 64.12
N ASP A 161 12.35 24.19 63.24
CA ASP A 161 13.34 23.25 62.69
C ASP A 161 12.71 22.03 61.97
N GLN A 162 11.48 22.18 61.42
CA GLN A 162 10.84 21.17 60.58
C GLN A 162 11.15 21.42 59.11
N TYR A 163 12.23 20.81 58.64
CA TYR A 163 12.59 20.80 57.22
C TYR A 163 11.85 19.66 56.52
N GLY A 164 11.23 19.94 55.38
CA GLY A 164 10.59 18.91 54.55
C GLY A 164 11.60 17.81 54.18
N ASP A 165 11.25 16.57 54.49
CA ASP A 165 12.10 15.40 54.22
C ASP A 165 12.13 15.11 52.71
N TYR A 166 13.25 15.42 52.08
CA TYR A 166 13.46 15.25 50.64
C TYR A 166 13.99 13.87 50.24
N LEU A 167 14.19 12.92 51.17
CA LEU A 167 14.91 11.68 50.87
C LEU A 167 14.27 10.37 51.39
N ALA A 168 13.20 10.41 52.17
CA ALA A 168 12.54 9.17 52.63
C ALA A 168 11.29 8.83 51.82
N LYS A 169 11.45 8.25 50.62
CA LYS A 169 10.43 7.36 50.03
C LYS A 169 10.98 6.59 48.82
N ASP A 170 11.87 5.66 49.10
CA ASP A 170 12.14 4.51 48.23
C ASP A 170 12.47 3.29 49.10
N GLU A 171 11.60 2.94 50.06
CA GLU A 171 11.58 1.59 50.63
C GLU A 171 10.13 1.15 50.91
N GLU A 172 9.83 -0.09 50.50
CA GLU A 172 8.63 -0.90 50.74
C GLU A 172 7.39 -0.66 49.84
N ASP A 173 7.29 -1.46 48.77
CA ASP A 173 6.03 -2.17 48.48
C ASP A 173 6.31 -3.54 47.84
N THR A 174 6.70 -4.49 48.69
CA THR A 174 6.54 -5.93 48.43
C THR A 174 5.12 -6.33 48.79
N SER A 175 4.30 -6.67 47.79
CA SER A 175 3.06 -7.42 48.03
C SER A 175 3.01 -8.64 47.11
N ASP A 176 3.50 -9.74 47.67
CA ASP A 176 3.20 -11.11 47.26
C ASP A 176 1.80 -11.43 47.84
N GLU A 177 0.80 -11.69 47.01
CA GLU A 177 -0.44 -12.33 47.48
C GLU A 177 -0.89 -13.47 46.58
N THR A 178 -1.14 -14.56 47.29
CA THR A 178 -1.34 -15.94 46.91
C THR A 178 -2.72 -16.26 46.35
N ASP A 179 -2.74 -17.37 45.62
CA ASP A 179 -3.88 -18.17 45.17
C ASP A 179 -4.90 -18.49 46.28
N GLU A 180 -6.16 -18.08 46.10
CA GLU A 180 -7.30 -18.79 46.68
C GLU A 180 -8.49 -18.91 45.70
N SER A 181 -8.73 -20.17 45.35
CA SER A 181 -9.89 -20.77 44.71
C SER A 181 -11.27 -20.15 45.00
N ARG A 182 -11.97 -19.67 43.95
CA ARG A 182 -13.43 -19.49 43.96
C ARG A 182 -14.13 -19.99 42.69
N ARG A 183 -14.62 -21.24 42.81
CA ARG A 183 -15.84 -21.84 42.24
C ARG A 183 -16.34 -21.34 40.87
N ARG A 184 -16.13 -22.19 39.87
CA ARG A 184 -16.80 -22.21 38.56
C ARG A 184 -18.34 -22.27 38.72
N LYS A 185 -19.06 -21.25 38.22
CA LYS A 185 -20.50 -21.33 37.93
C LYS A 185 -20.71 -21.47 36.42
N ARG A 186 -21.15 -22.67 36.00
CA ARG A 186 -21.69 -22.95 34.65
C ARG A 186 -22.88 -22.04 34.35
N PRO A 187 -22.97 -21.41 33.17
CA PRO A 187 -24.24 -20.94 32.63
C PRO A 187 -25.01 -22.12 32.01
N LYS A 188 -26.32 -22.14 32.27
CA LYS A 188 -27.29 -23.13 31.77
C LYS A 188 -27.49 -22.98 30.25
N ARG A 189 -27.65 -24.14 29.60
CA ARG A 189 -28.25 -24.34 28.27
C ARG A 189 -29.61 -23.64 28.23
N GLY A 190 -29.72 -22.56 27.45
CA GLY A 190 -30.98 -21.92 27.07
C GLY A 190 -31.21 -22.12 25.58
N SER A 191 -32.06 -23.08 25.24
CA SER A 191 -32.61 -23.22 23.89
C SER A 191 -33.54 -22.03 23.63
N LYS A 192 -33.17 -21.16 22.69
CA LYS A 192 -34.12 -20.27 22.02
C LYS A 192 -33.91 -20.43 20.52
N ASN A 193 -34.89 -21.09 19.90
CA ASN A 193 -35.13 -21.05 18.47
C ASN A 193 -35.16 -19.59 18.01
N LEU A 194 -34.25 -19.21 17.12
CA LEU A 194 -34.42 -18.08 16.23
C LEU A 194 -34.40 -18.63 14.82
N ASN A 195 -35.58 -18.59 14.20
CA ASN A 195 -35.74 -18.74 12.76
C ASN A 195 -34.85 -17.70 12.07
N MET A 196 -33.76 -18.15 11.46
CA MET A 196 -33.00 -17.36 10.50
C MET A 196 -33.82 -17.22 9.22
N SER A 197 -34.41 -16.05 9.01
CA SER A 197 -34.79 -15.59 7.68
C SER A 197 -33.53 -15.23 6.88
N PRO A 198 -33.50 -15.42 5.54
CA PRO A 198 -32.28 -15.30 4.73
C PRO A 198 -31.85 -13.85 4.38
N ASN A 199 -32.22 -12.84 5.18
CA ASN A 199 -32.11 -11.42 4.77
C ASN A 199 -30.93 -10.64 5.39
N THR A 200 -30.02 -11.29 6.11
CA THR A 200 -28.95 -10.58 6.88
C THR A 200 -27.77 -10.13 6.02
N GLU A 201 -27.48 -10.79 4.89
CA GLU A 201 -26.32 -10.45 4.04
C GLU A 201 -26.43 -9.07 3.36
N VAL A 202 -27.67 -8.62 3.08
CA VAL A 202 -27.92 -7.34 2.39
C VAL A 202 -27.75 -6.13 3.33
N GLY A 203 -27.91 -6.33 4.64
CA GLY A 203 -27.76 -5.27 5.65
C GLY A 203 -26.30 -4.96 5.99
N GLU A 204 -25.43 -5.97 6.01
CA GLU A 204 -24.01 -5.80 6.30
C GLU A 204 -23.26 -5.14 5.12
N ALA A 205 -23.59 -5.51 3.89
CA ALA A 205 -23.03 -4.87 2.69
C ALA A 205 -23.39 -3.38 2.60
N ARG A 206 -24.64 -3.00 2.93
CA ARG A 206 -25.09 -1.60 2.96
C ARG A 206 -24.32 -0.76 4.01
N ASN A 207 -24.10 -1.30 5.21
CA ASN A 207 -23.36 -0.60 6.26
C ASN A 207 -21.86 -0.42 5.94
N LEU A 208 -21.24 -1.39 5.27
CA LEU A 208 -19.84 -1.29 4.83
C LEU A 208 -19.67 -0.21 3.75
N VAL A 209 -20.59 -0.16 2.79
CA VAL A 209 -20.55 0.79 1.67
C VAL A 209 -20.89 2.22 2.13
N ASP A 210 -21.87 2.39 3.01
CA ASP A 210 -22.15 3.69 3.65
C ASP A 210 -20.92 4.17 4.43
N SER A 211 -20.17 3.27 5.10
CA SER A 211 -18.94 3.64 5.80
C SER A 211 -17.79 4.01 4.87
N ILE A 212 -17.65 3.41 3.68
CA ILE A 212 -16.56 3.69 2.73
C ILE A 212 -16.69 5.10 2.14
N TYR A 213 -17.91 5.49 1.77
CA TYR A 213 -18.18 6.79 1.18
C TYR A 213 -18.44 7.88 2.26
N ALA A 214 -19.02 7.54 3.42
CA ALA A 214 -19.19 8.48 4.53
C ALA A 214 -17.89 8.78 5.30
N ASN A 215 -16.91 7.86 5.32
CA ASN A 215 -15.59 8.12 5.93
C ASN A 215 -14.57 8.77 4.96
N GLY A 216 -14.93 9.12 3.72
CA GLY A 216 -14.09 9.98 2.87
C GLY A 216 -13.04 9.25 2.02
N GLY A 217 -13.45 8.29 1.19
CA GLY A 217 -12.65 7.80 0.06
C GLY A 217 -11.45 6.94 0.46
N VAL A 218 -10.22 7.46 0.29
CA VAL A 218 -8.96 6.73 0.52
C VAL A 218 -8.67 6.41 2.00
N THR A 219 -9.45 6.98 2.93
CA THR A 219 -9.36 6.74 4.38
C THR A 219 -9.64 5.29 4.77
N SER A 220 -10.41 4.55 3.97
CA SER A 220 -10.62 3.10 4.13
C SER A 220 -9.31 2.30 4.10
N PHE A 221 -8.25 2.87 3.51
CA PHE A 221 -6.89 2.33 3.52
C PHE A 221 -5.91 3.24 4.28
N GLY A 222 -6.39 4.07 5.21
CA GLY A 222 -5.54 4.92 6.05
C GLY A 222 -5.03 6.19 5.37
N GLY A 223 -5.67 6.61 4.27
CA GLY A 223 -5.39 7.88 3.59
C GLY A 223 -4.18 7.83 2.65
N LEU A 224 -3.89 8.98 2.01
CA LEU A 224 -2.88 9.07 0.94
C LEU A 224 -1.47 8.69 1.41
N GLN A 225 -1.09 9.08 2.63
CA GLN A 225 0.24 8.76 3.18
C GLN A 225 0.45 7.25 3.34
N SER A 226 -0.58 6.53 3.78
CA SER A 226 -0.55 5.08 3.87
C SER A 226 -0.47 4.44 2.48
N LEU A 227 -1.24 4.93 1.51
CA LEU A 227 -1.20 4.45 0.12
C LEU A 227 0.15 4.69 -0.56
N GLU A 228 0.79 5.84 -0.30
CA GLU A 228 2.12 6.16 -0.82
C GLU A 228 3.15 5.14 -0.35
N LEU A 229 3.19 4.85 0.95
CA LEU A 229 4.10 3.87 1.54
C LEU A 229 3.84 2.46 0.99
N ARG A 230 2.57 2.08 0.79
CA ARG A 230 2.23 0.81 0.12
C ARG A 230 2.81 0.76 -1.29
N LYS A 231 2.61 1.83 -2.08
CA LYS A 231 3.07 1.89 -3.46
C LYS A 231 4.60 1.85 -3.56
N ARG A 232 5.31 2.52 -2.66
CA ARG A 232 6.78 2.45 -2.52
C ARG A 232 7.26 1.01 -2.28
N LEU A 233 6.64 0.30 -1.33
CA LEU A 233 6.97 -1.11 -1.07
C LEU A 233 6.71 -1.99 -2.29
N LEU A 234 5.58 -1.83 -2.99
CA LEU A 234 5.30 -2.59 -4.22
C LEU A 234 6.33 -2.30 -5.32
N TYR A 235 6.76 -1.05 -5.48
CA TYR A 235 7.79 -0.69 -6.45
C TYR A 235 9.15 -1.30 -6.10
N LEU A 236 9.52 -1.29 -4.82
CA LEU A 236 10.74 -1.95 -4.35
C LEU A 236 10.69 -3.46 -4.63
N LEU A 237 9.56 -4.12 -4.37
CA LEU A 237 9.38 -5.54 -4.69
C LEU A 237 9.49 -5.81 -6.19
N SER A 238 8.91 -4.95 -7.04
CA SER A 238 9.03 -5.04 -8.50
C SER A 238 10.50 -4.95 -8.92
N SER A 239 11.24 -3.96 -8.40
CA SER A 239 12.67 -3.76 -8.67
C SER A 239 13.52 -4.97 -8.26
N VAL A 240 13.24 -5.57 -7.11
CA VAL A 240 13.93 -6.79 -6.66
C VAL A 240 13.58 -7.98 -7.56
N SER A 241 12.32 -8.13 -7.98
CA SER A 241 11.88 -9.21 -8.85
C SER A 241 12.49 -9.14 -10.25
N THR A 242 12.64 -7.93 -10.81
CA THR A 242 13.35 -7.71 -12.08
C THR A 242 14.79 -8.23 -12.02
N GLU A 243 15.51 -7.92 -10.94
CA GLU A 243 16.94 -8.23 -10.84
C GLU A 243 17.26 -9.61 -10.21
N LEU A 244 16.32 -10.17 -9.43
CA LEU A 244 16.49 -11.43 -8.69
C LEU A 244 15.32 -12.40 -8.90
N SER A 245 14.77 -12.45 -10.12
CA SER A 245 13.60 -13.27 -10.49
C SER A 245 13.72 -14.74 -10.07
N LYS A 246 14.90 -15.35 -10.25
CA LYS A 246 15.16 -16.75 -9.88
C LYS A 246 15.24 -17.02 -8.38
N ALA A 247 15.59 -16.00 -7.59
CA ALA A 247 15.80 -16.14 -6.15
C ALA A 247 14.59 -15.68 -5.32
N PHE A 248 13.75 -14.81 -5.87
CA PHE A 248 12.58 -14.26 -5.20
C PHE A 248 11.26 -14.75 -5.82
N ILE A 249 10.90 -14.19 -6.97
CA ILE A 249 9.70 -14.51 -7.76
C ILE A 249 9.87 -13.91 -9.16
N PRO A 250 9.43 -14.57 -10.25
CA PRO A 250 9.34 -13.95 -11.56
C PRO A 250 8.48 -12.69 -11.55
N LEU A 251 8.81 -11.72 -12.40
CA LEU A 251 8.13 -10.42 -12.44
C LEU A 251 6.64 -10.58 -12.75
N ASP A 252 6.30 -11.37 -13.77
CA ASP A 252 4.92 -11.61 -14.17
C ASP A 252 4.08 -12.22 -13.04
N ASP A 253 4.65 -13.19 -12.31
CA ASP A 253 4.01 -13.82 -11.15
C ASP A 253 3.77 -12.80 -10.03
N LEU A 254 4.71 -11.87 -9.80
CA LEU A 254 4.55 -10.79 -8.82
C LEU A 254 3.42 -9.83 -9.22
N TYR A 255 3.37 -9.43 -10.50
CA TYR A 255 2.32 -8.55 -11.00
C TYR A 255 0.95 -9.22 -10.98
N HIS A 256 0.87 -10.54 -11.20
CA HIS A 256 -0.36 -11.29 -10.94
C HIS A 256 -0.79 -11.22 -9.48
N LEU A 257 0.14 -11.31 -8.51
CA LEU A 257 -0.18 -11.10 -7.10
C LEU A 257 -0.62 -9.66 -6.81
N PHE A 258 -0.03 -8.65 -7.47
CA PHE A 258 -0.48 -7.26 -7.34
C PHE A 258 -1.92 -7.10 -7.82
N VAL A 259 -2.23 -7.64 -9.00
CA VAL A 259 -3.58 -7.60 -9.58
C VAL A 259 -4.60 -8.29 -8.70
N GLU A 260 -4.27 -9.47 -8.15
CA GLU A 260 -5.16 -10.21 -7.22
C GLU A 260 -5.61 -9.34 -6.04
N ASN A 261 -4.77 -8.42 -5.56
CA ASN A 261 -5.11 -7.54 -4.43
C ASN A 261 -5.72 -6.22 -4.89
N ILE A 262 -5.18 -5.58 -5.94
CA ILE A 262 -5.57 -4.23 -6.37
C ILE A 262 -6.95 -4.22 -7.01
N ARG A 263 -7.30 -5.22 -7.82
CA ARG A 263 -8.59 -5.24 -8.58
C ARG A 263 -9.82 -5.12 -7.68
N HIS A 264 -9.73 -5.62 -6.45
CA HIS A 264 -10.84 -5.70 -5.50
C HIS A 264 -10.94 -4.46 -4.59
N LEU A 265 -10.00 -3.52 -4.70
CA LEU A 265 -10.02 -2.30 -3.90
C LEU A 265 -11.24 -1.43 -4.24
N PRO A 266 -11.77 -0.67 -3.27
CA PRO A 266 -12.78 0.36 -3.52
C PRO A 266 -12.30 1.36 -4.58
N LEU A 267 -13.23 1.91 -5.36
CA LEU A 267 -12.91 2.76 -6.51
C LEU A 267 -11.95 3.93 -6.18
N PRO A 268 -12.11 4.69 -5.07
CA PRO A 268 -11.18 5.77 -4.73
C PRO A 268 -9.77 5.29 -4.42
N VAL A 269 -9.64 4.15 -3.73
CA VAL A 269 -8.34 3.54 -3.39
C VAL A 269 -7.69 2.97 -4.65
N PHE A 270 -8.49 2.31 -5.49
CA PHE A 270 -8.04 1.81 -6.79
C PHE A 270 -7.47 2.93 -7.66
N GLN A 271 -8.20 4.04 -7.82
CA GLN A 271 -7.74 5.19 -8.59
C GLN A 271 -6.40 5.72 -8.07
N ALA A 272 -6.24 5.88 -6.76
CA ALA A 272 -5.00 6.39 -6.18
C ALA A 272 -3.79 5.49 -6.49
N PHE A 273 -3.97 4.17 -6.55
CA PHE A 273 -2.89 3.25 -6.92
C PHE A 273 -2.51 3.34 -8.41
N VAL A 274 -3.50 3.43 -9.30
CA VAL A 274 -3.28 3.33 -10.75
C VAL A 274 -2.98 4.68 -11.41
N ALA A 275 -3.43 5.79 -10.83
CA ALA A 275 -3.20 7.12 -11.36
C ALA A 275 -1.69 7.47 -11.26
N PRO A 276 -1.02 7.80 -12.39
CA PRO A 276 0.41 8.12 -12.40
C PRO A 276 0.76 9.33 -11.54
N SER A 277 -0.10 10.34 -11.54
CA SER A 277 0.10 11.62 -10.86
C SER A 277 -0.29 11.61 -9.38
N ALA A 278 -1.12 10.66 -8.93
CA ALA A 278 -1.63 10.66 -7.56
C ALA A 278 -0.56 10.22 -6.54
N LEU A 279 0.26 9.22 -6.91
CA LEU A 279 1.30 8.63 -6.06
C LEU A 279 2.50 8.23 -6.94
N PRO A 280 3.49 9.11 -7.19
CA PRO A 280 4.56 8.89 -8.16
C PRO A 280 5.69 8.00 -7.60
N ALA A 281 5.37 6.77 -7.19
CA ALA A 281 6.38 5.83 -6.68
C ALA A 281 6.88 4.82 -7.75
N PHE A 282 6.07 4.53 -8.76
CA PHE A 282 6.45 3.61 -9.84
C PHE A 282 7.14 4.37 -10.97
N SER A 283 8.17 3.77 -11.57
CA SER A 283 8.65 4.23 -12.88
C SER A 283 7.52 4.14 -13.93
N PRO A 284 7.52 4.98 -14.99
CA PRO A 284 6.49 4.93 -16.04
C PRO A 284 6.29 3.52 -16.62
N ASN A 285 7.39 2.79 -16.88
CA ASN A 285 7.32 1.43 -17.40
C ASN A 285 6.63 0.47 -16.43
N ALA A 286 7.04 0.46 -15.16
CA ALA A 286 6.45 -0.37 -14.13
C ALA A 286 4.95 -0.07 -13.92
N GLN A 287 4.56 1.22 -14.01
CA GLN A 287 3.17 1.66 -13.89
C GLN A 287 2.34 1.19 -15.08
N THR A 288 2.88 1.32 -16.29
CA THR A 288 2.28 0.79 -17.52
C THR A 288 2.03 -0.71 -17.42
N THR A 289 3.05 -1.49 -17.02
CA THR A 289 2.93 -2.95 -16.82
C THR A 289 1.84 -3.28 -15.80
N LEU A 290 1.74 -2.53 -14.68
CA LEU A 290 0.69 -2.75 -13.69
C LEU A 290 -0.70 -2.56 -14.28
N CYS A 291 -0.89 -1.46 -15.01
CA CYS A 291 -2.15 -1.12 -15.63
C CYS A 291 -2.55 -2.13 -16.72
N GLU A 292 -1.60 -2.60 -17.54
CA GLU A 292 -1.84 -3.65 -18.54
C GLU A 292 -2.27 -4.98 -17.88
N PHE A 293 -1.55 -5.42 -16.85
CA PHE A 293 -1.90 -6.64 -16.11
C PHE A 293 -3.29 -6.55 -15.46
N LEU A 294 -3.69 -5.37 -14.96
CA LEU A 294 -5.05 -5.12 -14.47
C LEU A 294 -6.08 -5.21 -15.60
N LEU A 295 -5.83 -4.55 -16.74
CA LEU A 295 -6.73 -4.57 -17.90
C LEU A 295 -6.95 -5.99 -18.44
N PHE A 296 -5.90 -6.78 -18.63
CA PHE A 296 -6.03 -8.17 -19.11
C PHE A 296 -6.90 -9.04 -18.19
N ARG A 297 -7.00 -8.70 -16.89
CA ARG A 297 -7.84 -9.43 -15.92
C ARG A 297 -9.25 -8.88 -15.78
N MET A 298 -9.51 -7.68 -16.33
CA MET A 298 -10.76 -6.94 -16.16
C MET A 298 -11.54 -6.74 -17.45
N LEU A 299 -10.91 -6.81 -18.62
CA LEU A 299 -11.57 -6.64 -19.91
C LEU A 299 -12.39 -7.87 -20.31
N GLU A 300 -13.39 -7.63 -21.15
CA GLU A 300 -14.22 -8.69 -21.74
C GLU A 300 -13.47 -9.64 -22.67
N SER A 301 -13.99 -10.85 -22.85
CA SER A 301 -13.35 -11.91 -23.64
C SER A 301 -13.23 -11.60 -25.14
N ALA A 302 -13.90 -10.55 -25.63
CA ALA A 302 -13.77 -10.09 -27.01
C ALA A 302 -12.50 -9.24 -27.24
N ALA A 303 -11.85 -8.78 -26.16
CA ALA A 303 -10.59 -8.07 -26.25
C ALA A 303 -9.48 -9.04 -26.72
N PRO A 304 -8.74 -8.68 -27.78
CA PRO A 304 -7.68 -9.54 -28.30
C PRO A 304 -6.48 -9.53 -27.35
N ASP A 305 -5.81 -10.67 -27.27
CA ASP A 305 -4.50 -10.77 -26.64
C ASP A 305 -3.40 -10.27 -27.58
N THR A 306 -2.19 -10.09 -27.06
CA THR A 306 -1.06 -9.57 -27.83
C THR A 306 0.27 -10.05 -27.28
N ASP A 307 1.16 -10.41 -28.19
CA ASP A 307 2.53 -10.84 -27.89
C ASP A 307 3.51 -9.66 -27.73
N GLU A 308 3.03 -8.43 -27.88
CA GLU A 308 3.84 -7.21 -27.73
C GLU A 308 4.25 -7.01 -26.27
N GLU A 309 5.56 -7.07 -26.00
CA GLU A 309 6.14 -6.97 -24.66
C GLU A 309 5.86 -5.60 -24.01
N TYR A 310 5.94 -4.52 -24.79
CA TYR A 310 5.79 -3.15 -24.30
C TYR A 310 4.52 -2.48 -24.83
N LEU A 311 3.92 -1.62 -24.02
CA LEU A 311 2.80 -0.81 -24.45
C LEU A 311 3.20 0.17 -25.54
N ASN A 312 2.44 0.15 -26.62
CA ASN A 312 2.53 1.11 -27.72
C ASN A 312 1.12 1.57 -28.12
N GLN A 313 1.04 2.61 -28.96
CA GLN A 313 -0.24 3.17 -29.38
C GLN A 313 -1.14 2.14 -30.09
N GLU A 314 -0.58 1.28 -30.93
CA GLU A 314 -1.35 0.28 -31.68
C GLU A 314 -1.95 -0.77 -30.75
N LYS A 315 -1.18 -1.26 -29.78
CA LYS A 315 -1.65 -2.16 -28.71
C LYS A 315 -2.79 -1.51 -27.92
N LEU A 316 -2.65 -0.24 -27.56
CA LEU A 316 -3.67 0.50 -26.83
C LEU A 316 -4.97 0.65 -27.65
N GLU A 317 -4.87 1.01 -28.93
CA GLU A 317 -6.00 1.18 -29.85
C GLU A 317 -6.73 -0.14 -30.16
N LYS A 318 -6.00 -1.26 -30.27
CA LYS A 318 -6.56 -2.54 -30.70
C LYS A 318 -6.95 -3.50 -29.59
N CYS A 319 -6.23 -3.49 -28.46
CA CYS A 319 -6.42 -4.48 -27.41
C CYS A 319 -7.20 -3.95 -26.21
N PHE A 320 -7.19 -2.63 -25.98
CA PHE A 320 -7.66 -2.06 -24.71
C PHE A 320 -8.76 -1.01 -24.88
N LEU A 321 -8.51 0.09 -25.59
CA LEU A 321 -9.40 1.25 -25.66
C LEU A 321 -10.85 0.93 -26.07
N PRO A 322 -11.11 0.10 -27.10
CA PRO A 322 -12.46 -0.15 -27.59
C PRO A 322 -13.34 -1.00 -26.67
N TYR A 323 -12.76 -1.65 -25.67
CA TYR A 323 -13.42 -2.72 -24.92
C TYR A 323 -13.96 -2.25 -23.57
N ALA A 324 -14.98 -2.96 -23.12
CA ALA A 324 -15.58 -2.77 -21.80
C ALA A 324 -15.05 -3.79 -20.78
N ALA A 325 -15.40 -3.59 -19.51
CA ALA A 325 -15.09 -4.58 -18.48
C ALA A 325 -15.80 -5.93 -18.77
N ASN A 326 -15.30 -7.03 -18.22
CA ASN A 326 -15.92 -8.36 -18.36
C ASN A 326 -17.26 -8.48 -17.63
N THR A 327 -17.55 -7.61 -16.67
CA THR A 327 -18.83 -7.53 -15.98
C THR A 327 -19.67 -6.36 -16.51
N SER A 328 -20.97 -6.37 -16.21
CA SER A 328 -21.85 -5.21 -16.37
C SER A 328 -21.74 -4.20 -15.23
N SER A 329 -20.78 -4.40 -14.30
CA SER A 329 -20.64 -3.55 -13.12
C SER A 329 -20.26 -2.13 -13.50
N VAL A 330 -20.99 -1.14 -12.99
CA VAL A 330 -20.63 0.29 -13.12
C VAL A 330 -19.21 0.52 -12.56
N VAL A 331 -18.89 -0.06 -11.40
CA VAL A 331 -17.57 0.04 -10.76
C VAL A 331 -16.46 -0.51 -11.63
N ASP A 332 -16.63 -1.72 -12.17
CA ASP A 332 -15.57 -2.34 -12.97
C ASP A 332 -15.34 -1.57 -14.27
N ASN A 333 -16.40 -1.05 -14.90
CA ASN A 333 -16.28 -0.20 -16.09
C ASN A 333 -15.64 1.16 -15.78
N ALA A 334 -15.90 1.73 -14.60
CA ALA A 334 -15.20 2.93 -14.13
C ALA A 334 -13.71 2.65 -13.91
N LYS A 335 -13.36 1.54 -13.24
CA LYS A 335 -11.95 1.11 -13.05
C LYS A 335 -11.23 0.91 -14.38
N VAL A 336 -11.85 0.25 -15.36
CA VAL A 336 -11.29 0.10 -16.71
C VAL A 336 -11.05 1.47 -17.35
N SER A 337 -12.01 2.39 -17.27
CA SER A 337 -11.84 3.74 -17.84
C SER A 337 -10.69 4.51 -17.19
N ILE A 338 -10.52 4.42 -15.86
CA ILE A 338 -9.41 5.03 -15.12
C ILE A 338 -8.05 4.40 -15.50
N LEU A 339 -8.00 3.08 -15.72
CA LEU A 339 -6.78 2.42 -16.21
C LEU A 339 -6.38 2.93 -17.61
N LEU A 340 -7.35 3.06 -18.50
CA LEU A 340 -7.12 3.58 -19.86
C LEU A 340 -6.67 5.05 -19.82
N GLU A 341 -7.22 5.85 -18.91
CA GLU A 341 -6.80 7.23 -18.66
C GLU A 341 -5.33 7.26 -18.21
N ALA A 342 -4.97 6.44 -17.23
CA ALA A 342 -3.60 6.32 -16.75
C ALA A 342 -2.61 5.94 -17.87
N LEU A 343 -2.95 4.94 -18.70
CA LEU A 343 -2.11 4.52 -19.82
C LEU A 343 -1.97 5.59 -20.90
N LEU A 344 -3.06 6.29 -21.25
CA LEU A 344 -2.99 7.40 -22.21
C LEU A 344 -2.11 8.53 -21.68
N CYS A 345 -2.25 8.90 -20.41
CA CYS A 345 -1.39 9.91 -19.78
C CYS A 345 0.09 9.49 -19.82
N LEU A 346 0.41 8.25 -19.44
CA LEU A 346 1.79 7.75 -19.47
C LEU A 346 2.39 7.77 -20.88
N LEU A 347 1.66 7.30 -21.89
CA LEU A 347 2.15 7.33 -23.27
C LEU A 347 2.24 8.75 -23.82
N ALA A 348 1.33 9.65 -23.42
CA ALA A 348 1.38 11.05 -23.78
C ALA A 348 2.62 11.73 -23.19
N GLU A 349 2.93 11.49 -21.92
CA GLU A 349 4.10 12.02 -21.19
C GLU A 349 5.41 11.50 -21.77
N CYS A 350 5.47 10.21 -22.13
CA CYS A 350 6.61 9.59 -22.80
C CYS A 350 6.70 9.91 -24.30
N ASP A 351 5.88 10.83 -24.81
CA ASP A 351 5.94 11.31 -26.18
C ASP A 351 5.64 10.21 -27.24
N MET A 352 4.92 9.16 -26.83
CA MET A 352 4.61 7.95 -27.61
C MET A 352 3.22 7.95 -28.28
N LEU A 353 2.41 9.00 -28.08
CA LEU A 353 1.12 9.16 -28.76
C LEU A 353 1.19 10.16 -29.91
N ARG A 354 0.45 9.82 -30.98
CA ARG A 354 0.10 10.72 -32.08
C ARG A 354 -1.40 10.68 -32.29
N ILE A 355 -1.98 11.84 -32.58
CA ILE A 355 -3.41 11.91 -32.87
C ILE A 355 -3.66 11.20 -34.19
N SER A 356 -4.48 10.18 -34.14
CA SER A 356 -4.92 9.43 -35.31
C SER A 356 -6.45 9.33 -35.28
N PRO A 357 -7.11 9.25 -36.45
CA PRO A 357 -8.53 8.95 -36.50
C PRO A 357 -8.87 7.61 -35.83
N ALA A 358 -7.93 6.65 -35.84
CA ALA A 358 -8.08 5.36 -35.18
C ALA A 358 -8.11 5.51 -33.64
N LEU A 359 -7.22 6.32 -33.07
CA LEU A 359 -7.20 6.65 -31.64
C LEU A 359 -8.50 7.30 -31.20
N GLN A 360 -8.92 8.35 -31.90
CA GLN A 360 -10.17 9.06 -31.60
C GLN A 360 -11.38 8.13 -31.66
N LYS A 361 -11.43 7.28 -32.68
CA LYS A 361 -12.49 6.28 -32.82
C LYS A 361 -12.46 5.26 -31.70
N ALA A 362 -11.30 4.68 -31.38
CA ALA A 362 -11.15 3.67 -30.34
C ALA A 362 -11.59 4.22 -28.96
N VAL A 363 -11.24 5.47 -28.64
CA VAL A 363 -11.68 6.13 -27.41
C VAL A 363 -13.19 6.33 -27.39
N LYS A 364 -13.77 6.90 -28.46
CA LYS A 364 -15.23 7.13 -28.56
C LYS A 364 -16.03 5.84 -28.46
N ASP A 365 -15.67 4.84 -29.26
CA ASP A 365 -16.32 3.54 -29.29
C ASP A 365 -16.23 2.86 -27.92
N GLY A 366 -15.06 2.91 -27.28
CA GLY A 366 -14.84 2.33 -25.95
C GLY A 366 -15.64 2.99 -24.84
N ILE A 367 -15.73 4.33 -24.82
CA ILE A 367 -16.55 5.05 -23.84
C ILE A 367 -18.02 4.64 -23.98
N MET A 368 -18.51 4.58 -25.22
CA MET A 368 -19.88 4.15 -25.50
C MET A 368 -20.11 2.70 -25.09
N ALA A 369 -19.18 1.79 -25.37
CA ALA A 369 -19.26 0.38 -24.99
C ALA A 369 -19.35 0.22 -23.46
N ARG A 370 -18.49 0.91 -22.71
CA ARG A 370 -18.50 0.88 -21.23
C ARG A 370 -19.79 1.44 -20.63
N LEU A 371 -20.29 2.56 -21.17
CA LEU A 371 -21.55 3.14 -20.72
C LEU A 371 -22.74 2.23 -21.00
N GLN A 372 -22.85 1.67 -22.21
CA GLN A 372 -23.93 0.77 -22.58
C GLN A 372 -23.93 -0.48 -21.68
N LYS A 373 -22.75 -1.08 -21.47
CA LYS A 373 -22.62 -2.28 -20.65
C LYS A 373 -22.99 -2.05 -19.18
N ALA A 374 -22.69 -0.88 -18.65
CA ALA A 374 -23.05 -0.48 -17.29
C ALA A 374 -24.56 -0.19 -17.13
N GLN A 375 -25.23 0.40 -18.14
CA GLN A 375 -26.68 0.69 -18.08
C GLN A 375 -27.55 -0.57 -17.98
N ASP A 376 -27.09 -1.68 -18.56
CA ASP A 376 -27.82 -2.95 -18.52
C ASP A 376 -28.00 -3.48 -17.09
N GLU A 377 -27.10 -3.13 -16.16
CA GLU A 377 -27.20 -3.47 -14.75
C GLU A 377 -28.10 -2.49 -13.98
N THR A 378 -27.94 -1.18 -14.16
CA THR A 378 -28.74 -0.15 -13.45
C THR A 378 -30.24 -0.30 -13.72
N ARG A 379 -30.63 -0.78 -14.91
CA ARG A 379 -32.04 -1.09 -15.23
C ARG A 379 -32.63 -2.24 -14.41
N ARG A 380 -31.79 -3.11 -13.84
CA ARG A 380 -32.20 -4.32 -13.09
C ARG A 380 -32.20 -4.10 -11.57
N SER A 381 -31.54 -3.06 -11.05
CA SER A 381 -31.35 -2.82 -9.60
C SER A 381 -32.15 -1.59 -9.12
N MET A 382 -33.11 -1.78 -8.18
CA MET A 382 -33.79 -0.65 -7.51
C MET A 382 -33.19 -0.28 -6.14
N ASN A 383 -32.32 -1.12 -5.56
CA ASN A 383 -32.00 -1.10 -4.13
C ASN A 383 -30.64 -0.47 -3.77
N SER A 384 -29.81 -0.06 -4.75
CA SER A 384 -28.45 0.49 -4.54
C SER A 384 -28.20 1.80 -5.31
N ARG A 385 -29.24 2.60 -5.56
CA ARG A 385 -29.16 3.76 -6.46
C ARG A 385 -28.11 4.80 -6.07
N LEU A 386 -27.97 5.18 -4.80
CA LEU A 386 -27.05 6.28 -4.41
C LEU A 386 -25.57 5.97 -4.61
N VAL A 387 -25.15 4.72 -4.41
CA VAL A 387 -23.76 4.29 -4.59
C VAL A 387 -23.48 4.08 -6.07
N GLU A 388 -24.44 3.45 -6.77
CA GLU A 388 -24.44 3.37 -8.22
C GLU A 388 -24.37 4.79 -8.84
N ASP A 389 -25.02 5.80 -8.25
CA ASP A 389 -25.01 7.18 -8.74
C ASP A 389 -23.61 7.82 -8.64
N ILE A 390 -22.88 7.63 -7.53
CA ILE A 390 -21.50 8.14 -7.40
C ILE A 390 -20.56 7.43 -8.37
N GLU A 391 -20.63 6.11 -8.44
CA GLU A 391 -19.78 5.30 -9.31
C GLU A 391 -20.09 5.56 -10.79
N TRP A 392 -21.36 5.85 -11.09
CA TRP A 392 -21.82 6.30 -12.41
C TRP A 392 -21.24 7.66 -12.77
N CYS A 393 -21.22 8.63 -11.85
CA CYS A 393 -20.54 9.90 -12.06
C CYS A 393 -19.06 9.69 -12.40
N TRP A 394 -18.36 8.81 -11.66
CA TRP A 394 -16.95 8.52 -11.94
C TRP A 394 -16.74 7.92 -13.32
N LEU A 395 -17.63 7.01 -13.76
CA LEU A 395 -17.58 6.44 -15.09
C LEU A 395 -17.75 7.53 -16.17
N ILE A 396 -18.75 8.40 -16.02
CA ILE A 396 -19.01 9.51 -16.95
C ILE A 396 -17.82 10.46 -17.00
N GLU A 397 -17.37 10.96 -15.85
CA GLU A 397 -16.25 11.91 -15.75
C GLU A 397 -14.95 11.33 -16.31
N SER A 398 -14.69 10.02 -16.10
CA SER A 398 -13.53 9.36 -16.69
C SER A 398 -13.61 9.30 -18.22
N GLY A 399 -14.81 9.09 -18.79
CA GLY A 399 -15.05 9.17 -20.22
C GLY A 399 -14.81 10.58 -20.77
N GLU A 400 -15.28 11.61 -20.06
CA GLU A 400 -15.04 13.01 -20.44
C GLU A 400 -13.55 13.37 -20.39
N ARG A 401 -12.80 12.93 -19.36
CA ARG A 401 -11.35 13.14 -19.27
C ARG A 401 -10.59 12.43 -20.40
N LEU A 402 -10.97 11.20 -20.74
CA LEU A 402 -10.41 10.47 -21.89
C LEU A 402 -10.62 11.23 -23.20
N MET A 403 -11.83 11.76 -23.42
CA MET A 403 -12.15 12.57 -24.59
C MET A 403 -11.34 13.86 -24.62
N PHE A 404 -11.31 14.59 -23.50
CA PHE A 404 -10.55 15.83 -23.34
C PHE A 404 -9.04 15.64 -23.61
N LEU A 405 -8.46 14.54 -23.12
CA LEU A 405 -7.06 14.20 -23.38
C LEU A 405 -6.77 14.09 -24.89
N VAL A 406 -7.65 13.44 -25.64
CA VAL A 406 -7.46 13.20 -27.08
C VAL A 406 -7.85 14.39 -27.95
N GLU A 407 -8.92 15.11 -27.60
CA GLU A 407 -9.44 16.22 -28.42
C GLU A 407 -8.76 17.55 -28.15
N ASP A 408 -8.27 17.79 -26.93
CA ASP A 408 -7.72 19.10 -26.54
C ASP A 408 -6.24 19.03 -26.13
N VAL A 409 -5.87 18.08 -25.25
CA VAL A 409 -4.51 18.06 -24.65
C VAL A 409 -3.44 17.60 -25.63
N LEU A 410 -3.65 16.45 -26.30
CA LEU A 410 -2.71 15.93 -27.29
C LEU A 410 -2.48 16.92 -28.47
N PRO A 411 -3.52 17.55 -29.07
CA PRO A 411 -3.28 18.48 -30.17
C PRO A 411 -2.55 19.74 -29.73
N ALA A 412 -2.89 20.31 -28.57
CA ALA A 412 -2.15 21.45 -28.02
C ALA A 412 -0.66 21.12 -27.80
N LYS A 413 -0.33 19.91 -27.33
CA LYS A 413 1.06 19.45 -27.16
C LYS A 413 1.79 19.29 -28.50
N GLU A 414 1.10 18.82 -29.54
CA GLU A 414 1.66 18.70 -30.90
C GLU A 414 1.93 20.08 -31.52
N GLU A 415 1.00 21.03 -31.39
CA GLU A 415 1.19 22.41 -31.86
C GLU A 415 2.38 23.10 -31.15
N ALA A 416 2.48 22.97 -29.82
CA ALA A 416 3.59 23.52 -29.05
C ALA A 416 4.96 22.96 -29.50
N ARG A 417 5.03 21.67 -29.83
CA ARG A 417 6.25 21.03 -30.37
C ARG A 417 6.64 21.58 -31.75
N VAL A 418 5.66 21.78 -32.63
CA VAL A 418 5.91 22.33 -33.98
C VAL A 418 6.42 23.77 -33.88
N VAL A 419 5.86 24.58 -32.97
CA VAL A 419 6.30 25.96 -32.74
C VAL A 419 7.71 25.99 -32.12
N GLY A 420 8.00 25.17 -31.11
CA GLY A 420 9.32 25.10 -30.48
C GLY A 420 10.44 24.66 -31.44
N LYS A 421 10.15 23.75 -32.39
CA LYS A 421 11.10 23.38 -33.45
C LYS A 421 11.37 24.51 -34.44
N LYS A 422 10.39 25.38 -34.74
CA LYS A 422 10.62 26.53 -35.63
C LYS A 422 11.53 27.59 -35.01
N ILE A 423 11.45 27.79 -33.70
CA ILE A 423 12.26 28.78 -32.97
C ILE A 423 13.71 28.33 -32.78
N SER A 424 13.97 27.01 -32.71
CA SER A 424 15.34 26.47 -32.57
C SER A 424 16.12 26.34 -33.89
N LEU A 425 15.45 26.53 -35.03
CA LEU A 425 16.04 26.49 -36.37
C LEU A 425 16.22 27.88 -36.99
N SER A 426 15.85 28.95 -36.27
CA SER A 426 16.06 30.36 -36.59
C SER A 426 17.09 30.96 -35.64
#